data_AF-B3NUQ6-F1
#
_entry.id   AF-B3NUQ6-F1
#
_cell.length_a   1.000
_cell.length_b   1.000
_cell.length_c   1.000
_cell.angle_alpha   90.00
_cell.angle_beta   90.00
_cell.angle_gamma   90.00
#
_symmetry.space_group_name_H-M   'P 1'
#
loop_
_entity.id
_entity.type
_entity.pdbx_description
1 polymer ?
#
loop_
_entity_poly.entity_id
_entity_poly.type
_entity_poly.pdbx_seq_one_letter_code
_entity_poly.pdbx_strand_id
1 'polypeptide(L)'
;MNLLRRQPRLLSKRGTWLLRDYVVASGDVSKSVSRPAAPMSTLSISGPALAAAASVSAVSAVSLVSQCTHSRFQGAGQGAGGRAQGGSAARGSAAGGSAAAGSAKPGGASTGKPSSGKAPPAPPAPPPPPPPAASKSAPPVKAKKPRMKSFEIYRWKPGDQPQTQTYLVDLEQCGAMVLDALIKIKNEMDPTLTFRRSCREGICGSCAMNINGTNTLACVSSIDQNESKCCRIYPLPHLYVVRDLVPDMSQFYEQYRSIQPWLQRKDLKREAGTAQYLQSVDDRLVLDGLYECILCACCQTSCPSYWWNSNKYLGPAVLMQAYRWVIDSRDEATEQRLDFLKDPWKLYRCHSIMNCTNTCPKHLNPARAIIQLKQLLVGLKKKGKPQLKTDALFAGKA
;
A
#
# COMPACT_ATOMS: atom_id res chain seq x y z
N MET A 1 -14.27 -23.58 -15.28
CA MET A 1 -13.29 -24.57 -14.77
C MET A 1 -12.93 -24.20 -13.35
N ASN A 2 -13.58 -24.85 -12.37
CA ASN A 2 -13.36 -24.61 -10.94
C ASN A 2 -12.13 -25.40 -10.48
N LEU A 3 -10.99 -24.73 -10.32
CA LEU A 3 -9.81 -25.29 -9.65
C LEU A 3 -9.75 -24.76 -8.21
N LEU A 4 -10.69 -25.22 -7.38
CA LEU A 4 -10.53 -25.18 -5.93
C LEU A 4 -9.59 -26.34 -5.55
N ARG A 5 -8.31 -26.04 -5.36
CA ARG A 5 -7.35 -27.01 -4.83
C ARG A 5 -7.74 -27.32 -3.39
N ARG A 6 -8.04 -28.59 -3.09
CA ARG A 6 -8.17 -29.09 -1.71
C ARG A 6 -6.88 -28.75 -0.95
N GLN A 7 -7.02 -27.96 0.10
CA GLN A 7 -5.97 -27.67 1.08
C GLN A 7 -5.56 -28.98 1.79
N PRO A 8 -4.27 -29.32 1.91
CA PRO A 8 -3.86 -30.48 2.69
C PRO A 8 -4.14 -30.24 4.18
N ARG A 9 -4.88 -31.18 4.80
CA ARG A 9 -5.03 -31.26 6.25
C ARG A 9 -3.66 -31.48 6.88
N LEU A 10 -3.14 -30.49 7.61
CA LEU A 10 -2.09 -30.74 8.58
C LEU A 10 -2.71 -31.43 9.81
N LEU A 11 -2.85 -32.75 9.72
CA LEU A 11 -2.99 -33.64 10.87
C LEU A 11 -1.58 -33.86 11.44
N SER A 12 -1.19 -33.04 12.40
CA SER A 12 -0.06 -33.35 13.29
C SER A 12 -0.53 -34.37 14.33
N LYS A 13 -0.12 -35.63 14.16
CA LYS A 13 -0.23 -36.67 15.20
C LYS A 13 1.05 -36.65 16.04
N ARG A 14 0.87 -36.58 17.37
CA ARG A 14 1.87 -36.69 18.47
C ARG A 14 2.78 -35.45 18.57
N GLY A 15 2.86 -34.69 19.66
CA GLY A 15 2.59 -34.99 21.07
C GLY A 15 3.84 -34.66 21.86
N THR A 16 4.03 -33.38 22.24
CA THR A 16 4.77 -32.93 23.44
C THR A 16 4.66 -31.42 23.54
N TRP A 17 3.91 -30.94 24.53
CA TRP A 17 3.95 -29.54 24.95
C TRP A 17 5.16 -29.36 25.86
N LEU A 18 6.14 -28.59 25.42
CA LEU A 18 7.12 -27.97 26.31
C LEU A 18 6.73 -26.51 26.46
N LEU A 19 5.94 -26.24 27.50
CA LEU A 19 5.87 -24.91 28.10
C LEU A 19 7.26 -24.60 28.68
N ARG A 20 7.90 -23.54 28.18
CA ARG A 20 9.05 -22.92 28.84
C ARG A 20 8.81 -21.41 28.90
N ASP A 21 8.30 -21.02 30.05
CA ASP A 21 8.55 -19.77 30.79
C ASP A 21 8.54 -18.45 30.00
N TYR A 22 7.36 -17.82 29.95
CA TYR A 22 7.27 -16.36 29.87
C TYR A 22 7.48 -15.78 31.27
N VAL A 23 8.65 -15.21 31.52
CA VAL A 23 8.84 -14.28 32.66
C VAL A 23 8.56 -12.87 32.16
N VAL A 24 7.55 -12.24 32.76
CA VAL A 24 7.28 -10.81 32.65
C VAL A 24 8.38 -10.08 33.42
N ALA A 25 9.25 -9.36 32.70
CA ALA A 25 10.27 -8.51 33.32
C ALA A 25 9.75 -7.07 33.40
N SER A 26 9.23 -6.72 34.57
CA SER A 26 9.16 -5.34 35.06
C SER A 26 10.36 -5.14 35.98
N GLY A 27 11.32 -4.26 35.63
CA GLY A 27 12.37 -3.83 36.58
C GLY A 27 13.77 -3.65 35.98
N ASP A 28 14.26 -2.42 36.14
CA ASP A 28 15.61 -1.84 36.02
C ASP A 28 16.78 -2.59 35.37
N VAL A 29 17.31 -1.94 34.33
CA VAL A 29 18.58 -2.26 33.66
C VAL A 29 19.73 -1.58 34.40
N SER A 30 20.39 -2.31 35.28
CA SER A 30 21.81 -2.04 35.61
C SER A 30 22.45 -3.28 36.22
N LYS A 31 23.14 -4.07 35.37
CA LYS A 31 24.43 -4.73 35.66
C LYS A 31 24.84 -5.65 34.49
N SER A 32 26.08 -5.45 34.07
CA SER A 32 26.84 -6.26 33.13
C SER A 32 27.10 -7.66 33.69
N VAL A 33 26.82 -8.70 32.90
CA VAL A 33 27.30 -10.07 33.16
C VAL A 33 28.06 -10.56 31.94
N SER A 34 29.38 -10.69 32.12
CA SER A 34 30.34 -11.33 31.25
C SER A 34 30.13 -12.85 31.23
N ARG A 35 30.33 -13.49 30.07
CA ARG A 35 30.43 -14.95 29.93
C ARG A 35 31.85 -15.33 29.48
N PRO A 36 32.45 -16.38 30.06
CA PRO A 36 33.81 -16.80 29.72
C PRO A 36 33.83 -17.70 28.48
N ALA A 37 34.95 -17.65 27.76
CA ALA A 37 35.31 -18.49 26.62
C ALA A 37 36.15 -19.70 27.07
N ALA A 38 35.99 -20.85 26.41
CA ALA A 38 36.98 -21.93 26.20
C ALA A 38 36.38 -23.04 25.29
N PRO A 39 37.17 -23.97 24.73
CA PRO A 39 38.11 -23.76 23.63
C PRO A 39 37.90 -24.72 22.45
N MET A 40 38.67 -24.49 21.38
CA MET A 40 38.72 -25.29 20.16
C MET A 40 39.18 -26.73 20.38
N SER A 41 38.73 -27.63 19.52
CA SER A 41 39.39 -28.91 19.26
C SER A 41 39.45 -29.14 17.75
N THR A 42 40.67 -29.27 17.27
CA THR A 42 41.12 -29.56 15.91
C THR A 42 40.94 -31.04 15.58
N LEU A 43 40.36 -31.36 14.43
CA LEU A 43 40.49 -32.66 13.79
C LEU A 43 40.93 -32.47 12.33
N SER A 44 42.15 -32.92 12.08
CA SER A 44 42.83 -33.03 10.80
C SER A 44 42.41 -34.33 10.11
N ILE A 45 42.03 -34.28 8.83
CA ILE A 45 42.05 -35.44 7.94
C ILE A 45 42.67 -35.00 6.60
N SER A 46 43.76 -35.68 6.26
CA SER A 46 44.56 -35.61 5.04
C SER A 46 43.86 -36.23 3.81
N GLY A 47 44.22 -35.75 2.61
CA GLY A 47 43.67 -36.13 1.29
C GLY A 47 43.99 -37.56 0.79
N PRO A 48 43.87 -37.84 -0.53
CA PRO A 48 44.63 -37.13 -1.56
C PRO A 48 43.85 -36.74 -2.84
N ALA A 49 44.55 -35.95 -3.64
CA ALA A 49 44.20 -35.46 -4.97
C ALA A 49 44.26 -36.53 -6.06
N LEU A 50 43.45 -36.35 -7.11
CA LEU A 50 43.78 -36.81 -8.46
C LEU A 50 43.42 -35.72 -9.48
N ALA A 51 44.35 -35.51 -10.40
CA ALA A 51 44.37 -34.44 -11.38
C ALA A 51 43.72 -34.84 -12.72
N ALA A 52 43.30 -33.79 -13.43
CA ALA A 52 43.34 -33.59 -14.88
C ALA A 52 42.55 -34.54 -15.82
N ALA A 53 41.64 -33.94 -16.60
CA ALA A 53 41.76 -33.88 -18.06
C ALA A 53 40.71 -32.93 -18.66
N ALA A 54 41.18 -32.00 -19.48
CA ALA A 54 40.36 -31.20 -20.37
C ALA A 54 40.08 -32.00 -21.66
N SER A 55 38.87 -31.89 -22.20
CA SER A 55 38.63 -32.12 -23.62
C SER A 55 37.43 -31.29 -24.09
N VAL A 56 37.74 -30.32 -24.93
CA VAL A 56 36.82 -29.56 -25.77
C VAL A 56 36.25 -30.50 -26.84
N SER A 57 34.95 -30.44 -27.09
CA SER A 57 34.40 -30.79 -28.41
C SER A 57 33.16 -29.97 -28.70
N ALA A 58 33.26 -29.23 -29.80
CA ALA A 58 32.25 -28.39 -30.39
C ALA A 58 31.14 -29.25 -31.01
N VAL A 59 29.88 -28.83 -30.86
CA VAL A 59 28.81 -29.21 -31.79
C VAL A 59 27.95 -27.98 -32.11
N SER A 60 28.15 -27.53 -33.34
CA SER A 60 27.26 -26.88 -34.30
C SER A 60 26.07 -26.05 -33.83
N ALA A 61 26.16 -24.76 -34.17
CA ALA A 61 25.06 -23.83 -34.33
C ALA A 61 24.12 -24.30 -35.46
N VAL A 62 22.81 -24.38 -35.17
CA VAL A 62 21.76 -24.43 -36.17
C VAL A 62 21.05 -23.08 -36.15
N SER A 63 21.33 -22.28 -37.18
CA SER A 63 20.58 -21.07 -37.52
C SER A 63 19.17 -21.46 -37.96
N LEU A 64 18.16 -20.98 -37.25
CA LEU A 64 16.79 -20.91 -37.76
C LEU A 64 16.50 -19.45 -38.14
N VAL A 65 16.61 -19.20 -39.43
CA VAL A 65 16.16 -17.98 -40.10
C VAL A 65 14.63 -17.97 -40.07
N SER A 66 14.03 -17.03 -39.34
CA SER A 66 12.59 -16.77 -39.41
C SER A 66 12.34 -15.77 -40.54
N GLN A 67 11.80 -16.28 -41.66
CA GLN A 67 11.34 -15.45 -42.77
C GLN A 67 10.10 -14.66 -42.35
N CYS A 68 10.17 -13.33 -42.50
CA CYS A 68 9.01 -12.46 -42.53
C CYS A 68 8.32 -12.60 -43.89
N THR A 69 7.07 -13.04 -43.90
CA THR A 69 6.17 -12.88 -45.06
C THR A 69 5.09 -11.88 -44.72
N HIS A 70 5.17 -10.71 -45.37
CA HIS A 70 4.07 -9.78 -45.51
C HIS A 70 3.03 -10.38 -46.47
N SER A 71 1.78 -10.45 -46.04
CA SER A 71 0.64 -10.57 -46.95
C SER A 71 -0.41 -9.52 -46.61
N ARG A 72 -0.54 -8.56 -47.52
CA ARG A 72 -1.66 -7.63 -47.66
C ARG A 72 -2.97 -8.41 -47.73
N PHE A 73 -4.01 -7.93 -47.05
CA PHE A 73 -5.37 -8.01 -47.55
C PHE A 73 -6.03 -6.64 -47.40
N GLN A 74 -6.42 -6.09 -48.55
CA GLN A 74 -7.22 -4.88 -48.72
C GLN A 74 -8.69 -5.27 -48.92
N GLY A 75 -9.58 -4.36 -48.50
CA GLY A 75 -10.94 -4.19 -49.02
C GLY A 75 -12.03 -4.87 -48.19
N ALA A 76 -13.22 -4.31 -47.99
CA ALA A 76 -13.81 -3.04 -48.42
C ALA A 76 -15.15 -2.85 -47.67
N GLY A 77 -15.65 -1.61 -47.61
CA GLY A 77 -17.00 -1.23 -47.13
C GLY A 77 -16.93 0.01 -46.22
N GLN A 78 -16.73 1.22 -46.77
CA GLN A 78 -17.80 2.17 -47.19
C GLN A 78 -18.86 2.35 -46.09
N GLY A 79 -18.94 3.48 -45.38
CA GLY A 79 -19.36 4.81 -45.86
C GLY A 79 -20.76 5.09 -45.26
N ALA A 80 -21.19 6.29 -44.85
CA ALA A 80 -20.65 7.63 -44.93
C ALA A 80 -21.47 8.57 -44.02
N GLY A 81 -20.87 9.72 -43.68
CA GLY A 81 -21.55 11.02 -43.50
C GLY A 81 -22.03 11.37 -42.08
N GLY A 82 -21.78 12.55 -41.52
CA GLY A 82 -21.02 13.70 -41.99
C GLY A 82 -21.43 14.98 -41.24
N ARG A 83 -20.47 15.89 -41.02
CA ARG A 83 -20.59 17.35 -40.76
C ARG A 83 -21.30 17.79 -39.45
N ALA A 84 -21.01 18.92 -38.80
CA ALA A 84 -20.12 20.06 -39.00
C ALA A 84 -20.04 20.84 -37.65
N GLN A 85 -18.87 21.36 -37.27
CA GLN A 85 -18.52 22.80 -37.10
C GLN A 85 -18.94 23.55 -35.82
N GLY A 86 -17.96 24.34 -35.33
CA GLY A 86 -18.10 25.51 -34.45
C GLY A 86 -17.67 25.24 -33.00
N GLY A 87 -16.68 25.89 -32.38
CA GLY A 87 -15.90 27.08 -32.71
C GLY A 87 -15.77 27.97 -31.46
N SER A 88 -14.53 28.28 -31.05
CA SER A 88 -14.10 29.38 -30.16
C SER A 88 -14.54 29.32 -28.67
N ALA A 89 -13.81 29.86 -27.68
CA ALA A 89 -12.68 30.78 -27.68
C ALA A 89 -11.87 30.65 -26.37
N ALA A 90 -10.56 30.83 -26.48
CA ALA A 90 -9.68 31.20 -25.38
C ALA A 90 -9.93 32.67 -24.98
N ARG A 91 -9.88 32.97 -23.68
CA ARG A 91 -9.76 34.35 -23.17
C ARG A 91 -8.54 34.44 -22.28
N GLY A 92 -7.51 35.10 -22.80
CA GLY A 92 -6.56 35.88 -22.00
C GLY A 92 -6.99 37.34 -22.01
N SER A 93 -6.82 38.03 -20.89
CA SER A 93 -6.81 39.50 -20.83
C SER A 93 -5.74 39.95 -19.85
N ALA A 94 -5.17 41.09 -20.21
CA ALA A 94 -3.86 41.58 -19.81
C ALA A 94 -3.88 42.50 -18.57
N ALA A 95 -2.69 42.63 -17.99
CA ALA A 95 -2.03 43.80 -17.40
C ALA A 95 -2.85 44.99 -16.83
N GLY A 96 -2.48 45.36 -15.60
CA GLY A 96 -2.68 46.70 -15.03
C GLY A 96 -1.86 46.94 -13.77
N GLY A 97 -0.80 47.76 -13.88
CA GLY A 97 -0.45 48.84 -12.94
C GLY A 97 0.21 48.55 -11.58
N SER A 98 1.45 49.02 -11.44
CA SER A 98 2.27 49.19 -10.21
C SER A 98 1.59 49.92 -9.04
N ALA A 99 1.97 49.57 -7.80
CA ALA A 99 2.40 50.53 -6.78
C ALA A 99 3.07 49.87 -5.54
N ALA A 100 4.29 50.34 -5.27
CA ALA A 100 4.94 50.62 -3.97
C ALA A 100 4.93 49.59 -2.81
N ALA A 101 6.15 49.20 -2.45
CA ALA A 101 6.53 48.64 -1.16
C ALA A 101 6.43 49.67 -0.03
N GLY A 102 6.07 49.22 1.17
CA GLY A 102 6.11 49.99 2.41
C GLY A 102 6.22 49.07 3.62
N SER A 103 7.44 48.91 4.13
CA SER A 103 7.79 48.14 5.33
C SER A 103 7.44 48.89 6.62
N ALA A 104 6.89 48.22 7.63
CA ALA A 104 6.93 48.69 9.02
C ALA A 104 7.00 47.51 10.01
N LYS A 105 8.03 47.55 10.87
CA LYS A 105 8.34 46.59 11.95
C LYS A 105 7.45 46.81 13.18
N PRO A 106 7.31 45.81 14.07
CA PRO A 106 6.66 45.96 15.37
C PRO A 106 7.66 46.36 16.46
N GLY A 107 7.33 47.40 17.26
CA GLY A 107 7.88 47.65 18.60
C GLY A 107 6.70 47.55 19.59
N GLY A 108 6.78 46.89 20.74
CA GLY A 108 7.86 46.90 21.73
C GLY A 108 7.26 47.52 23.00
N ALA A 109 6.54 46.71 23.80
CA ALA A 109 5.79 47.15 24.96
C ALA A 109 6.72 47.40 26.17
N SER A 110 6.67 48.59 26.75
CA SER A 110 7.33 48.94 28.00
C SER A 110 6.38 48.90 29.19
N THR A 111 6.87 48.32 30.26
CA THR A 111 6.26 48.09 31.58
C THR A 111 6.04 49.37 32.40
N GLY A 112 4.85 49.54 32.97
CA GLY A 112 4.53 50.53 34.01
C GLY A 112 3.76 49.89 35.18
N LYS A 113 4.21 50.15 36.41
CA LYS A 113 3.73 49.61 37.71
C LYS A 113 2.38 50.23 38.15
N PRO A 114 1.61 49.60 39.07
CA PRO A 114 0.22 49.94 39.34
C PRO A 114 0.05 50.96 40.48
N SER A 115 -0.99 51.80 40.39
CA SER A 115 -1.49 52.61 41.51
C SER A 115 -2.76 51.98 42.10
N SER A 116 -2.81 52.01 43.43
CA SER A 116 -3.85 51.48 44.30
C SER A 116 -5.14 52.32 44.22
N GLY A 117 -6.25 51.69 43.82
CA GLY A 117 -7.60 52.25 43.90
C GLY A 117 -8.62 51.16 44.22
N LYS A 118 -9.45 51.40 45.25
CA LYS A 118 -10.54 50.52 45.72
C LYS A 118 -11.43 50.06 44.56
N ALA A 119 -11.71 48.76 44.50
CA ALA A 119 -12.63 48.17 43.53
C ALA A 119 -14.07 48.68 43.74
N PRO A 120 -14.79 49.14 42.70
CA PRO A 120 -16.21 49.44 42.77
C PRO A 120 -17.04 48.14 42.83
N PRO A 121 -18.25 48.18 43.46
CA PRO A 121 -19.09 46.99 43.61
C PRO A 121 -19.61 46.48 42.26
N ALA A 122 -19.71 45.14 42.15
CA ALA A 122 -20.16 44.46 40.94
C ALA A 122 -21.62 44.83 40.57
N PRO A 123 -21.94 44.98 39.28
CA PRO A 123 -23.30 45.24 38.82
C PRO A 123 -24.21 44.01 39.03
N PRO A 124 -25.53 44.21 39.21
CA PRO A 124 -26.47 43.12 39.44
C PRO A 124 -26.61 42.22 38.22
N ALA A 125 -26.83 40.93 38.48
CA ALA A 125 -26.93 39.89 37.46
C ALA A 125 -28.13 40.13 36.51
N PRO A 126 -27.98 39.80 35.21
CA PRO A 126 -29.08 39.92 34.25
C PRO A 126 -30.19 38.90 34.54
N PRO A 127 -31.45 39.22 34.17
CA PRO A 127 -32.57 38.31 34.38
C PRO A 127 -32.45 37.03 33.55
N PRO A 128 -33.04 35.91 34.02
CA PRO A 128 -32.96 34.63 33.31
C PRO A 128 -33.67 34.69 31.95
N PRO A 129 -33.20 33.91 30.96
CA PRO A 129 -33.82 33.86 29.64
C PRO A 129 -35.23 33.26 29.71
N PRO A 130 -36.13 33.64 28.80
CA PRO A 130 -37.47 33.09 28.73
C PRO A 130 -37.45 31.58 28.39
N PRO A 131 -38.48 30.82 28.79
CA PRO A 131 -38.53 29.38 28.53
C PRO A 131 -38.56 29.08 27.02
N PRO A 132 -38.00 27.94 26.59
CA PRO A 132 -37.93 27.59 25.17
C PRO A 132 -39.34 27.43 24.59
N ALA A 133 -39.60 28.11 23.48
CA ALA A 133 -40.82 27.93 22.71
C ALA A 133 -40.97 26.47 22.28
N ALA A 134 -42.16 25.91 22.46
CA ALA A 134 -42.50 24.53 22.09
C ALA A 134 -42.05 24.24 20.65
N SER A 135 -41.13 23.27 20.50
CA SER A 135 -40.66 22.83 19.19
C SER A 135 -41.81 22.19 18.44
N LYS A 136 -42.26 22.84 17.36
CA LYS A 136 -43.13 22.20 16.36
C LYS A 136 -42.42 20.96 15.86
N SER A 137 -43.01 19.79 16.10
CA SER A 137 -42.53 18.51 15.58
C SER A 137 -42.38 18.62 14.06
N ALA A 138 -41.20 18.24 13.56
CA ALA A 138 -40.96 18.18 12.12
C ALA A 138 -41.99 17.23 11.49
N PRO A 139 -42.56 17.57 10.31
CA PRO A 139 -43.52 16.70 9.64
C PRO A 139 -42.87 15.35 9.32
N PRO A 140 -43.64 14.24 9.36
CA PRO A 140 -43.12 12.91 9.09
C PRO A 140 -42.55 12.86 7.68
N VAL A 141 -41.25 12.59 7.56
CA VAL A 141 -40.58 12.35 6.29
C VAL A 141 -41.29 11.17 5.64
N LYS A 142 -41.94 11.38 4.48
CA LYS A 142 -42.59 10.31 3.71
C LYS A 142 -41.56 9.19 3.49
N ALA A 143 -41.83 8.01 4.04
CA ALA A 143 -40.96 6.86 3.91
C ALA A 143 -40.80 6.52 2.43
N LYS A 144 -39.57 6.66 1.92
CA LYS A 144 -39.25 6.24 0.56
C LYS A 144 -39.45 4.73 0.43
N LYS A 145 -39.91 4.28 -0.73
CA LYS A 145 -40.11 2.86 -1.00
C LYS A 145 -38.76 2.11 -0.82
N PRO A 146 -38.74 0.98 -0.08
CA PRO A 146 -37.50 0.26 0.18
C PRO A 146 -36.91 -0.27 -1.15
N ARG A 147 -35.58 -0.16 -1.28
CA ARG A 147 -34.81 -0.60 -2.44
C ARG A 147 -33.87 -1.72 -2.02
N MET A 148 -34.31 -2.96 -2.17
CA MET A 148 -33.60 -4.11 -1.63
C MET A 148 -32.48 -4.57 -2.57
N LYS A 149 -31.25 -4.57 -2.05
CA LYS A 149 -30.06 -5.07 -2.75
C LYS A 149 -29.54 -6.34 -2.10
N SER A 150 -29.22 -7.34 -2.92
CA SER A 150 -28.59 -8.58 -2.43
C SER A 150 -27.07 -8.50 -2.39
N PHE A 151 -26.51 -8.96 -1.28
CA PHE A 151 -25.08 -9.10 -1.04
C PHE A 151 -24.76 -10.56 -0.72
N GLU A 152 -24.04 -11.24 -1.61
CA GLU A 152 -23.55 -12.60 -1.43
C GLU A 152 -22.12 -12.54 -0.86
N ILE A 153 -21.95 -12.94 0.40
CA ILE A 153 -20.71 -12.76 1.15
C ILE A 153 -20.11 -14.11 1.51
N TYR A 154 -18.81 -14.26 1.27
CA TYR A 154 -18.04 -15.41 1.73
C TYR A 154 -18.04 -15.52 3.27
N ARG A 155 -18.36 -16.70 3.79
CA ARG A 155 -18.40 -17.04 5.22
C ARG A 155 -17.51 -18.23 5.51
N TRP A 156 -16.70 -18.11 6.56
CA TRP A 156 -15.91 -19.24 7.06
C TRP A 156 -15.42 -18.98 8.48
N LYS A 157 -15.42 -20.02 9.32
CA LYS A 157 -14.72 -20.06 10.61
C LYS A 157 -13.89 -21.34 10.72
N PRO A 158 -12.81 -21.35 11.52
CA PRO A 158 -12.05 -22.56 11.77
C PRO A 158 -12.95 -23.72 12.21
N GLY A 159 -12.84 -24.86 11.51
CA GLY A 159 -13.66 -26.05 11.74
C GLY A 159 -14.79 -26.27 10.72
N ASP A 160 -15.21 -25.22 10.01
CA ASP A 160 -16.33 -25.30 9.07
C ASP A 160 -15.88 -25.44 7.61
N GLN A 161 -16.81 -25.80 6.72
CA GLN A 161 -16.64 -25.67 5.28
C GLN A 161 -16.94 -24.23 4.83
N PRO A 162 -16.17 -23.66 3.89
CA PRO A 162 -16.48 -22.36 3.31
C PRO A 162 -17.84 -22.37 2.60
N GLN A 163 -18.62 -21.31 2.80
CA GLN A 163 -19.91 -21.12 2.13
C GLN A 163 -20.13 -19.65 1.78
N THR A 164 -21.12 -19.37 0.93
CA THR A 164 -21.62 -18.01 0.72
C THR A 164 -22.95 -17.84 1.45
N GLN A 165 -23.20 -16.63 1.95
CA GLN A 165 -24.45 -16.26 2.58
C GLN A 165 -24.96 -14.96 1.97
N THR A 166 -26.26 -14.92 1.67
CA THR A 166 -26.91 -13.78 1.05
C THR A 166 -27.62 -12.92 2.08
N TYR A 167 -27.41 -11.61 2.01
CA TYR A 167 -28.09 -10.60 2.82
C TYR A 167 -28.86 -9.64 1.91
N LEU A 168 -30.07 -9.25 2.31
CA LEU A 168 -30.85 -8.23 1.63
C LEU A 168 -30.78 -6.93 2.43
N VAL A 169 -30.28 -5.86 1.82
CA VAL A 169 -30.10 -4.56 2.46
C VAL A 169 -30.93 -3.51 1.72
N ASP A 170 -31.69 -2.70 2.46
CA ASP A 170 -32.40 -1.54 1.92
C ASP A 170 -31.41 -0.39 1.66
N LEU A 171 -31.25 -0.01 0.39
CA LEU A 171 -30.34 1.04 -0.05
C LEU A 171 -30.80 2.44 0.39
N GLU A 172 -32.09 2.67 0.67
CA GLU A 172 -32.56 3.96 1.17
C GLU A 172 -32.18 4.18 2.65
N GLN A 173 -31.80 3.11 3.36
CA GLN A 173 -31.38 3.13 4.77
C GLN A 173 -29.91 2.70 4.94
N CYS A 174 -29.12 2.81 3.86
CA CYS A 174 -27.72 2.43 3.83
C CYS A 174 -26.87 3.56 3.21
N GLY A 175 -25.62 3.69 3.66
CA GLY A 175 -24.65 4.56 3.00
C GLY A 175 -24.33 4.08 1.58
N ALA A 176 -23.64 4.92 0.81
CA ALA A 176 -23.40 4.70 -0.61
C ALA A 176 -22.30 3.63 -0.89
N MET A 177 -21.45 3.31 0.09
CA MET A 177 -20.28 2.46 -0.11
C MET A 177 -20.53 1.03 0.38
N VAL A 178 -19.84 0.05 -0.21
CA VAL A 178 -19.97 -1.36 0.18
C VAL A 178 -19.60 -1.57 1.65
N LEU A 179 -18.67 -0.79 2.20
CA LEU A 179 -18.37 -0.84 3.64
C LEU A 179 -19.58 -0.45 4.50
N ASP A 180 -20.41 0.50 4.07
CA ASP A 180 -21.61 0.92 4.81
C ASP A 180 -22.60 -0.26 4.88
N ALA A 181 -22.79 -0.97 3.78
CA ALA A 181 -23.61 -2.19 3.74
C ALA A 181 -23.04 -3.29 4.65
N LEU A 182 -21.73 -3.53 4.64
CA LEU A 182 -21.10 -4.53 5.52
C LEU A 182 -21.28 -4.18 7.02
N ILE A 183 -21.15 -2.90 7.38
CA ILE A 183 -21.38 -2.43 8.75
C ILE A 183 -22.84 -2.58 9.13
N LYS A 184 -23.78 -2.20 8.23
CA LYS A 184 -25.22 -2.35 8.46
C LYS A 184 -25.61 -3.81 8.68
N ILE A 185 -25.15 -4.72 7.80
CA ILE A 185 -25.36 -6.16 7.96
C ILE A 185 -24.83 -6.63 9.31
N LYS A 186 -23.60 -6.23 9.69
CA LYS A 186 -23.03 -6.64 10.97
C LYS A 186 -23.83 -6.14 12.17
N ASN A 187 -24.28 -4.89 12.13
CA ASN A 187 -24.92 -4.26 13.28
C ASN A 187 -26.38 -4.68 13.45
N GLU A 188 -27.10 -4.89 12.34
CA GLU A 188 -28.56 -5.02 12.36
C GLU A 188 -29.04 -6.43 11.97
N MET A 189 -28.22 -7.25 11.30
CA MET A 189 -28.66 -8.54 10.75
C MET A 189 -27.85 -9.73 11.29
N ASP A 190 -26.51 -9.64 11.28
CA ASP A 190 -25.62 -10.73 11.66
C ASP A 190 -24.32 -10.21 12.31
N PRO A 191 -24.27 -10.13 13.65
CA PRO A 191 -23.08 -9.67 14.36
C PRO A 191 -21.87 -10.61 14.24
N THR A 192 -22.05 -11.83 13.71
CA THR A 192 -20.96 -12.80 13.53
C THR A 192 -20.11 -12.53 12.29
N LEU A 193 -20.61 -11.72 11.34
CA LEU A 193 -19.89 -11.31 10.13
C LEU A 193 -18.62 -10.55 10.50
N THR A 194 -17.48 -11.00 10.00
CA THR A 194 -16.16 -10.46 10.37
C THR A 194 -15.39 -9.93 9.16
N PHE A 195 -14.91 -8.69 9.27
CA PHE A 195 -14.07 -8.02 8.27
C PHE A 195 -13.21 -6.94 8.94
N ARG A 196 -12.10 -6.56 8.30
CA ARG A 196 -11.24 -5.46 8.79
C ARG A 196 -11.71 -4.12 8.22
N ARG A 197 -11.74 -3.09 9.07
CA ARG A 197 -12.01 -1.69 8.71
C ARG A 197 -11.40 -0.74 9.73
N SER A 198 -11.02 0.46 9.30
CA SER A 198 -10.59 1.53 10.20
C SER A 198 -10.96 2.92 9.66
N CYS A 199 -10.25 3.43 8.65
CA CYS A 199 -10.32 4.85 8.28
C CYS A 199 -11.57 5.30 7.54
N ARG A 200 -12.37 4.41 6.93
CA ARG A 200 -13.53 4.74 6.05
C ARG A 200 -13.33 5.69 4.85
N GLU A 201 -12.14 6.29 4.64
CA GLU A 201 -11.86 7.16 3.47
C GLU A 201 -10.77 6.64 2.50
N GLY A 202 -10.39 5.36 2.59
CA GLY A 202 -9.47 4.75 1.62
C GLY A 202 -7.98 5.06 1.81
N ILE A 203 -7.56 5.45 3.02
CA ILE A 203 -6.15 5.75 3.34
C ILE A 203 -5.42 4.63 4.11
N CYS A 204 -6.11 3.88 4.98
CA CYS A 204 -5.45 2.86 5.83
C CYS A 204 -5.23 1.50 5.17
N GLY A 205 -5.93 1.21 4.07
CA GLY A 205 -5.83 -0.07 3.35
C GLY A 205 -6.49 -1.29 4.01
N SER A 206 -7.06 -1.17 5.22
CA SER A 206 -7.55 -2.34 5.98
C SER A 206 -8.71 -3.10 5.36
N CYS A 207 -9.62 -2.42 4.65
CA CYS A 207 -10.84 -3.02 4.09
C CYS A 207 -10.67 -3.51 2.64
N ALA A 208 -9.45 -3.92 2.29
CA ALA A 208 -9.16 -4.53 1.00
C ALA A 208 -9.83 -5.90 0.90
N MET A 209 -10.61 -6.10 -0.16
CA MET A 209 -11.33 -7.35 -0.43
C MET A 209 -11.67 -7.45 -1.93
N ASN A 210 -12.18 -8.60 -2.37
CA ASN A 210 -12.64 -8.77 -3.73
C ASN A 210 -14.15 -8.48 -3.80
N ILE A 211 -14.53 -7.47 -4.58
CA ILE A 211 -15.92 -7.04 -4.76
C ILE A 211 -16.24 -7.17 -6.26
N ASN A 212 -17.24 -8.00 -6.58
CA ASN A 212 -17.66 -8.30 -7.95
C ASN A 212 -16.49 -8.73 -8.87
N GLY A 213 -15.53 -9.49 -8.34
CA GLY A 213 -14.38 -10.00 -9.09
C GLY A 213 -13.15 -9.09 -9.08
N THR A 214 -13.26 -7.84 -8.61
CA THR A 214 -12.14 -6.89 -8.58
C THR A 214 -11.66 -6.62 -7.15
N ASN A 215 -10.35 -6.60 -6.93
CA ASN A 215 -9.80 -6.23 -5.63
C ASN A 215 -9.88 -4.72 -5.45
N THR A 216 -10.56 -4.26 -4.41
CA THR A 216 -10.71 -2.84 -4.10
C THR A 216 -10.85 -2.63 -2.59
N LEU A 217 -11.01 -1.38 -2.16
CA LEU A 217 -11.31 -1.05 -0.77
C LEU A 217 -12.83 -0.86 -0.64
N ALA A 218 -13.45 -1.59 0.28
CA ALA A 218 -14.91 -1.52 0.47
C ALA A 218 -15.41 -0.10 0.80
N CYS A 219 -14.59 0.72 1.45
CA CYS A 219 -14.97 2.07 1.87
C CYS A 219 -15.00 3.12 0.76
N VAL A 220 -14.44 2.83 -0.41
CA VAL A 220 -14.51 3.73 -1.59
C VAL A 220 -15.07 3.00 -2.81
N SER A 221 -15.61 1.80 -2.61
CA SER A 221 -16.32 1.05 -3.63
C SER A 221 -17.81 1.36 -3.50
N SER A 222 -18.35 2.15 -4.43
CA SER A 222 -19.78 2.44 -4.48
C SER A 222 -20.60 1.17 -4.67
N ILE A 223 -21.75 1.10 -4.00
CA ILE A 223 -22.73 0.04 -4.22
C ILE A 223 -23.37 0.23 -5.60
N ASP A 224 -23.35 -0.81 -6.42
CA ASP A 224 -24.11 -0.85 -7.67
C ASP A 224 -25.61 -0.70 -7.37
N GLN A 225 -26.21 0.37 -7.87
CA GLN A 225 -27.61 0.73 -7.65
C GLN A 225 -28.60 -0.21 -8.36
N ASN A 226 -28.13 -1.09 -9.25
CA ASN A 226 -28.98 -2.06 -9.93
C ASN A 226 -29.38 -3.21 -8.99
N GLU A 227 -30.59 -3.17 -8.46
CA GLU A 227 -31.16 -4.15 -7.51
C GLU A 227 -31.18 -5.60 -8.04
N SER A 228 -31.26 -5.79 -9.37
CA SER A 228 -31.28 -7.13 -9.99
C SER A 228 -29.93 -7.85 -9.94
N LYS A 229 -28.82 -7.10 -9.77
CA LYS A 229 -27.46 -7.67 -9.73
C LYS A 229 -27.05 -7.92 -8.29
N CYS A 230 -26.72 -9.16 -7.96
CA CYS A 230 -26.15 -9.50 -6.65
C CYS A 230 -24.72 -8.96 -6.52
N CYS A 231 -24.41 -8.30 -5.41
CA CYS A 231 -23.05 -7.86 -5.08
C CYS A 231 -22.29 -9.00 -4.39
N ARG A 232 -21.25 -9.52 -5.02
CA ARG A 232 -20.46 -10.65 -4.52
C ARG A 232 -19.21 -10.16 -3.80
N ILE A 233 -19.00 -10.61 -2.57
CA ILE A 233 -17.89 -10.17 -1.72
C ILE A 233 -17.09 -11.39 -1.22
N TYR A 234 -15.81 -11.40 -1.55
CA TYR A 234 -14.85 -12.44 -1.16
C TYR A 234 -13.64 -11.82 -0.46
N PRO A 235 -12.90 -12.59 0.37
CA PRO A 235 -11.60 -12.16 0.86
C PRO A 235 -10.61 -11.92 -0.30
N LEU A 236 -9.48 -11.29 0.00
CA LEU A 236 -8.42 -11.13 -1.00
C LEU A 236 -8.00 -12.50 -1.56
N PRO A 237 -7.87 -12.65 -2.90
CA PRO A 237 -7.67 -13.95 -3.52
C PRO A 237 -6.36 -14.63 -3.09
N HIS A 238 -6.41 -15.95 -2.98
CA HIS A 238 -5.25 -16.82 -2.77
C HIS A 238 -4.41 -16.51 -1.51
N LEU A 239 -5.06 -15.97 -0.47
CA LEU A 239 -4.52 -15.89 0.88
C LEU A 239 -5.23 -16.90 1.79
N TYR A 240 -4.55 -17.33 2.85
CA TYR A 240 -5.19 -18.10 3.91
C TYR A 240 -6.23 -17.22 4.62
N VAL A 241 -7.44 -17.73 4.79
CA VAL A 241 -8.50 -17.01 5.49
C VAL A 241 -8.44 -17.35 6.97
N VAL A 242 -8.42 -16.33 7.82
CA VAL A 242 -8.49 -16.47 9.29
C VAL A 242 -9.94 -16.61 9.74
N ARG A 243 -10.84 -15.78 9.19
CA ARG A 243 -12.29 -15.82 9.41
C ARG A 243 -13.01 -14.92 8.41
N ASP A 244 -14.10 -15.39 7.82
CA ASP A 244 -14.94 -14.63 6.87
C ASP A 244 -14.09 -13.86 5.83
N LEU A 245 -14.11 -12.53 5.85
CA LEU A 245 -13.40 -11.66 4.90
C LEU A 245 -12.00 -11.25 5.39
N VAL A 246 -11.46 -11.92 6.41
CA VAL A 246 -10.19 -11.58 7.06
C VAL A 246 -9.10 -12.56 6.59
N PRO A 247 -8.23 -12.16 5.65
CA PRO A 247 -7.07 -12.96 5.27
C PRO A 247 -5.93 -12.84 6.29
N ASP A 248 -5.03 -13.82 6.30
CA ASP A 248 -3.71 -13.71 6.93
C ASP A 248 -2.78 -12.90 6.03
N MET A 249 -2.19 -11.86 6.61
CA MET A 249 -1.31 -10.89 5.93
C MET A 249 0.15 -11.02 6.34
N SER A 250 0.49 -11.96 7.23
CA SER A 250 1.82 -12.11 7.83
C SER A 250 2.92 -12.24 6.77
N GLN A 251 2.72 -13.10 5.77
CA GLN A 251 3.68 -13.30 4.68
C GLN A 251 3.90 -12.02 3.84
N PHE A 252 2.83 -11.27 3.58
CA PHE A 252 2.93 -10.00 2.84
C PHE A 252 3.77 -8.97 3.59
N TYR A 253 3.57 -8.85 4.91
CA TYR A 253 4.36 -7.94 5.74
C TYR A 253 5.81 -8.39 5.90
N GLU A 254 6.06 -9.70 5.99
CA GLU A 254 7.43 -10.22 6.06
C GLU A 254 8.20 -9.92 4.77
N GLN A 255 7.58 -10.09 3.60
CA GLN A 255 8.19 -9.68 2.33
C GLN A 255 8.46 -8.19 2.27
N TYR A 256 7.54 -7.35 2.75
CA TYR A 256 7.77 -5.91 2.84
C TYR A 256 8.93 -5.56 3.78
N ARG A 257 9.06 -6.25 4.92
CA ARG A 257 10.20 -6.08 5.83
C ARG A 257 11.52 -6.48 5.17
N SER A 258 11.51 -7.54 4.37
CA SER A 258 12.72 -8.11 3.74
C SER A 258 13.45 -7.15 2.78
N ILE A 259 12.74 -6.18 2.19
CA ILE A 259 13.34 -5.15 1.31
C ILE A 259 13.96 -3.97 2.07
N GLN A 260 13.93 -4.02 3.41
CA GLN A 260 14.47 -3.01 4.31
C GLN A 260 13.95 -1.59 4.01
N PRO A 261 12.64 -1.33 4.21
CA PRO A 261 11.95 -0.15 3.71
C PRO A 261 12.17 1.11 4.59
N TRP A 262 13.43 1.46 4.84
CA TRP A 262 13.86 2.66 5.55
C TRP A 262 15.07 3.28 4.85
N LEU A 263 15.36 4.55 5.13
CA LEU A 263 16.48 5.27 4.53
C LEU A 263 17.81 4.71 5.02
N GLN A 264 18.73 4.38 4.11
CA GLN A 264 20.05 3.88 4.43
C GLN A 264 21.13 4.84 3.94
N ARG A 265 21.99 5.29 4.85
CA ARG A 265 23.15 6.16 4.60
C ARG A 265 24.37 5.62 5.34
N LYS A 266 25.57 5.91 4.83
CA LYS A 266 26.82 5.36 5.35
C LYS A 266 27.20 5.91 6.73
N ASP A 267 27.00 7.21 6.97
CA ASP A 267 27.42 7.89 8.20
C ASP A 267 26.24 8.45 9.02
N LEU A 268 25.35 7.56 9.47
CA LEU A 268 24.19 7.98 10.28
C LEU A 268 24.59 8.62 11.62
N LYS A 269 25.74 8.27 12.20
CA LYS A 269 26.17 8.80 13.51
C LYS A 269 26.42 10.31 13.46
N ARG A 270 27.06 10.79 12.39
CA ARG A 270 27.33 12.21 12.18
C ARG A 270 26.10 12.97 11.67
N GLU A 271 25.30 12.31 10.84
CA GLU A 271 24.30 12.99 10.01
C GLU A 271 22.88 12.99 10.59
N ALA A 272 22.50 11.95 11.33
CA ALA A 272 21.13 11.79 11.79
C ALA A 272 20.77 12.83 12.87
N GLY A 273 19.70 13.59 12.64
CA GLY A 273 19.18 14.57 13.60
C GLY A 273 19.94 15.90 13.67
N THR A 274 21.04 16.06 12.92
CA THR A 274 21.86 17.29 12.95
C THR A 274 21.42 18.34 11.93
N ALA A 275 20.88 17.92 10.78
CA ALA A 275 20.28 18.79 9.77
C ALA A 275 19.27 18.01 8.90
N GLN A 276 18.43 18.73 8.16
CA GLN A 276 17.59 18.14 7.11
C GLN A 276 18.46 17.75 5.91
N TYR A 277 18.29 16.54 5.38
CA TYR A 277 18.97 16.13 4.15
C TYR A 277 18.45 16.93 2.96
N LEU A 278 19.37 17.36 2.09
CA LEU A 278 19.04 18.13 0.91
C LEU A 278 18.49 17.21 -0.18
N GLN A 279 17.38 17.62 -0.77
CA GLN A 279 16.76 16.97 -1.92
C GLN A 279 16.16 18.06 -2.80
N SER A 280 16.49 18.07 -4.10
CA SER A 280 15.88 19.04 -5.01
C SER A 280 14.41 18.69 -5.24
N VAL A 281 13.64 19.65 -5.74
CA VAL A 281 12.24 19.42 -6.12
C VAL A 281 12.14 18.29 -7.15
N ASP A 282 13.01 18.28 -8.16
CA ASP A 282 13.06 17.24 -9.19
C ASP A 282 13.35 15.84 -8.60
N ASP A 283 14.35 15.74 -7.73
CA ASP A 283 14.71 14.49 -7.05
C ASP A 283 13.58 13.99 -6.13
N ARG A 284 12.75 14.90 -5.61
CA ARG A 284 11.57 14.55 -4.81
C ARG A 284 10.42 14.08 -5.72
N LEU A 285 10.19 14.75 -6.84
CA LEU A 285 9.08 14.46 -7.76
C LEU A 285 9.12 13.03 -8.32
N VAL A 286 10.31 12.42 -8.47
CA VAL A 286 10.41 11.02 -8.93
C VAL A 286 9.79 10.00 -7.95
N LEU A 287 9.52 10.39 -6.71
CA LEU A 287 8.87 9.56 -5.70
C LEU A 287 7.34 9.57 -5.82
N ASP A 288 6.76 10.55 -6.53
CA ASP A 288 5.31 10.62 -6.76
C ASP A 288 4.82 9.41 -7.56
N GLY A 289 3.68 8.86 -7.14
CA GLY A 289 3.16 7.60 -7.64
C GLY A 289 3.79 6.35 -7.00
N LEU A 290 4.68 6.51 -6.01
CA LEU A 290 5.31 5.40 -5.27
C LEU A 290 5.02 5.46 -3.76
N TYR A 291 5.23 6.60 -3.11
CA TYR A 291 5.11 6.71 -1.64
C TYR A 291 3.66 6.69 -1.15
N GLU A 292 2.69 6.95 -2.02
CA GLU A 292 1.25 6.96 -1.76
C GLU A 292 0.66 5.55 -1.57
N CYS A 293 1.50 4.52 -1.69
CA CYS A 293 1.11 3.14 -1.46
C CYS A 293 0.68 2.93 0.01
N ILE A 294 -0.56 2.48 0.19
CA ILE A 294 -1.16 2.25 1.50
C ILE A 294 -1.02 0.80 2.00
N LEU A 295 -0.19 -0.02 1.34
CA LEU A 295 0.05 -1.43 1.68
C LEU A 295 -1.22 -2.30 1.84
N CYS A 296 -2.26 -2.03 1.03
CA CYS A 296 -3.54 -2.75 1.11
C CYS A 296 -3.54 -4.16 0.47
N ALA A 297 -2.46 -4.53 -0.23
CA ALA A 297 -2.30 -5.79 -0.95
C ALA A 297 -3.30 -6.09 -2.10
N CYS A 298 -4.19 -5.16 -2.52
CA CYS A 298 -5.07 -5.39 -3.69
C CYS A 298 -4.29 -5.78 -4.95
N CYS A 299 -3.20 -5.05 -5.24
CA CYS A 299 -2.34 -5.33 -6.39
C CYS A 299 -1.56 -6.64 -6.22
N GLN A 300 -1.20 -7.00 -4.99
CA GLN A 300 -0.47 -8.22 -4.65
C GLN A 300 -1.32 -9.45 -4.97
N THR A 301 -2.55 -9.48 -4.47
CA THR A 301 -3.46 -10.63 -4.53
C THR A 301 -4.33 -10.64 -5.78
N SER A 302 -4.12 -9.72 -6.72
CA SER A 302 -4.67 -9.78 -8.08
C SER A 302 -3.68 -10.38 -9.09
N CYS A 303 -2.42 -10.55 -8.70
CA CYS A 303 -1.35 -11.01 -9.58
C CYS A 303 -1.28 -12.55 -9.62
N PRO A 304 -1.54 -13.19 -10.78
CA PRO A 304 -1.47 -14.65 -10.88
C PRO A 304 -0.09 -15.21 -10.55
N SER A 305 1.00 -14.52 -10.94
CA SER A 305 2.36 -14.94 -10.56
C SER A 305 2.55 -15.03 -9.05
N TYR A 306 1.88 -14.16 -8.29
CA TYR A 306 1.91 -14.18 -6.83
C TYR A 306 1.05 -15.30 -6.25
N TRP A 307 -0.09 -15.62 -6.85
CA TRP A 307 -0.88 -16.79 -6.43
C TRP A 307 -0.04 -18.06 -6.46
N TRP A 308 0.68 -18.29 -7.57
CA TRP A 308 1.45 -19.52 -7.73
C TRP A 308 2.75 -19.57 -6.92
N ASN A 309 3.38 -18.42 -6.67
CA ASN A 309 4.75 -18.36 -6.14
C ASN A 309 4.90 -17.36 -5.00
N SER A 310 3.86 -17.16 -4.17
CA SER A 310 3.86 -16.15 -3.11
C SER A 310 5.04 -16.30 -2.15
N ASN A 311 5.53 -17.52 -1.92
CA ASN A 311 6.65 -17.81 -1.02
C ASN A 311 8.00 -17.31 -1.51
N LYS A 312 8.16 -17.01 -2.81
CA LYS A 312 9.44 -16.59 -3.42
C LYS A 312 9.34 -15.28 -4.20
N TYR A 313 8.27 -15.10 -4.96
CA TYR A 313 8.03 -13.86 -5.70
C TYR A 313 7.55 -12.78 -4.74
N LEU A 314 8.24 -11.64 -4.71
CA LEU A 314 7.93 -10.54 -3.78
C LEU A 314 6.63 -9.83 -4.11
N GLY A 315 6.19 -9.88 -5.37
CA GLY A 315 4.93 -9.28 -5.80
C GLY A 315 4.95 -7.75 -5.99
N PRO A 316 3.91 -7.21 -6.63
CA PRO A 316 3.90 -5.83 -7.11
C PRO A 316 3.95 -4.76 -6.02
N ALA A 317 3.30 -4.95 -4.88
CA ALA A 317 3.31 -3.95 -3.81
C ALA A 317 4.73 -3.80 -3.23
N VAL A 318 5.36 -4.92 -2.89
CA VAL A 318 6.71 -4.95 -2.31
C VAL A 318 7.74 -4.45 -3.32
N LEU A 319 7.66 -4.87 -4.59
CA LEU A 319 8.61 -4.45 -5.62
C LEU A 319 8.51 -2.95 -5.96
N MET A 320 7.30 -2.37 -5.94
CA MET A 320 7.14 -0.92 -6.10
C MET A 320 7.77 -0.16 -4.92
N GLN A 321 7.64 -0.68 -3.70
CA GLN A 321 8.31 -0.11 -2.53
C GLN A 321 9.83 -0.31 -2.56
N ALA A 322 10.33 -1.43 -3.07
CA ALA A 322 11.76 -1.60 -3.31
C ALA A 322 12.28 -0.56 -4.30
N TYR A 323 11.56 -0.35 -5.41
CA TYR A 323 11.89 0.69 -6.39
C TYR A 323 11.89 2.10 -5.76
N ARG A 324 10.90 2.43 -4.91
CA ARG A 324 10.81 3.69 -4.17
C ARG A 324 12.06 4.00 -3.35
N TRP A 325 12.71 2.99 -2.78
CA TRP A 325 13.96 3.18 -2.02
C TRP A 325 15.19 3.20 -2.93
N VAL A 326 15.20 2.36 -3.97
CA VAL A 326 16.29 2.31 -4.96
C VAL A 326 16.52 3.67 -5.63
N ILE A 327 15.46 4.42 -5.95
CA ILE A 327 15.55 5.70 -6.66
C ILE A 327 15.58 6.95 -5.77
N ASP A 328 15.34 6.86 -4.46
CA ASP A 328 15.37 8.02 -3.57
C ASP A 328 16.80 8.59 -3.52
N SER A 329 16.98 9.85 -3.91
CA SER A 329 18.30 10.48 -4.02
C SER A 329 19.08 10.50 -2.69
N ARG A 330 18.37 10.41 -1.56
CA ARG A 330 18.97 10.42 -0.22
C ARG A 330 19.51 9.06 0.22
N ASP A 331 19.05 7.96 -0.40
CA ASP A 331 19.44 6.59 -0.06
C ASP A 331 20.75 6.19 -0.73
N GLU A 332 21.65 5.56 0.01
CA GLU A 332 22.99 5.19 -0.43
C GLU A 332 23.17 3.67 -0.59
N ALA A 333 22.12 2.89 -0.35
CA ALA A 333 22.14 1.42 -0.41
C ALA A 333 21.61 0.86 -1.74
N THR A 334 21.58 1.66 -2.81
CA THR A 334 21.02 1.28 -4.11
C THR A 334 21.60 -0.03 -4.65
N GLU A 335 22.92 -0.22 -4.61
CA GLU A 335 23.57 -1.45 -5.09
C GLU A 335 23.16 -2.67 -4.25
N GLN A 336 23.20 -2.55 -2.93
CA GLN A 336 22.78 -3.61 -2.00
C GLN A 336 21.31 -4.01 -2.20
N ARG A 337 20.43 -3.04 -2.42
CA ARG A 337 19.00 -3.27 -2.71
C ARG A 337 18.79 -3.97 -4.05
N LEU A 338 19.56 -3.61 -5.08
CA LEU A 338 19.51 -4.30 -6.38
C LEU A 338 20.07 -5.72 -6.27
N ASP A 339 21.17 -5.90 -5.56
CA ASP A 339 21.78 -7.21 -5.31
C ASP A 339 20.83 -8.16 -4.57
N PHE A 340 20.08 -7.66 -3.60
CA PHE A 340 19.03 -8.44 -2.94
C PHE A 340 18.01 -9.02 -3.94
N LEU A 341 17.74 -8.34 -5.06
CA LEU A 341 16.77 -8.75 -6.08
C LEU A 341 17.37 -9.64 -7.17
N LYS A 342 18.70 -9.87 -7.17
CA LYS A 342 19.39 -10.79 -8.10
C LYS A 342 19.06 -12.23 -7.73
N ASP A 343 17.85 -12.66 -8.09
CA ASP A 343 17.34 -14.00 -7.86
C ASP A 343 16.29 -14.35 -8.94
N PRO A 344 16.20 -15.62 -9.41
CA PRO A 344 15.24 -16.02 -10.45
C PRO A 344 13.75 -15.82 -10.11
N TRP A 345 13.42 -15.62 -8.83
CA TRP A 345 12.06 -15.56 -8.30
C TRP A 345 11.64 -14.17 -7.86
N LYS A 346 12.43 -13.51 -7.01
CA LYS A 346 12.06 -12.27 -6.29
C LYS A 346 11.46 -11.21 -7.21
N LEU A 347 12.08 -10.97 -8.37
CA LEU A 347 11.67 -9.98 -9.37
C LEU A 347 11.14 -10.62 -10.67
N TYR A 348 11.81 -11.67 -11.17
CA TYR A 348 11.64 -12.15 -12.55
C TYR A 348 10.39 -13.01 -12.79
N ARG A 349 9.58 -13.32 -11.76
CA ARG A 349 8.23 -13.89 -11.97
C ARG A 349 7.18 -12.87 -12.42
N CYS A 350 7.52 -11.60 -12.52
CA CYS A 350 6.65 -10.62 -13.14
C CYS A 350 6.64 -10.81 -14.67
N HIS A 351 5.52 -11.33 -15.20
CA HIS A 351 5.27 -11.55 -16.62
C HIS A 351 4.37 -10.46 -17.25
N SER A 352 4.39 -9.25 -16.69
CA SER A 352 3.65 -8.09 -17.24
C SER A 352 2.15 -8.33 -17.48
N ILE A 353 1.49 -9.04 -16.56
CA ILE A 353 0.04 -9.34 -16.61
C ILE A 353 -0.84 -8.09 -16.39
N MET A 354 -0.29 -7.05 -15.75
CA MET A 354 -0.92 -5.74 -15.51
C MET A 354 -2.13 -5.68 -14.57
N ASN A 355 -2.65 -6.79 -14.07
CA ASN A 355 -3.71 -6.79 -13.04
C ASN A 355 -3.41 -5.87 -11.85
N CYS A 356 -2.13 -5.80 -11.45
CA CYS A 356 -1.68 -5.00 -10.31
C CYS A 356 -1.94 -3.50 -10.47
N THR A 357 -1.76 -2.95 -11.67
CA THR A 357 -2.03 -1.55 -11.98
C THR A 357 -3.54 -1.33 -12.12
N ASN A 358 -4.24 -2.22 -12.84
CA ASN A 358 -5.68 -2.09 -13.08
C ASN A 358 -6.50 -2.09 -11.78
N THR A 359 -6.09 -2.87 -10.78
CA THR A 359 -6.83 -3.01 -9.53
C THR A 359 -6.43 -2.01 -8.45
N CYS A 360 -5.40 -1.18 -8.66
CA CYS A 360 -4.87 -0.33 -7.60
C CYS A 360 -5.90 0.76 -7.20
N PRO A 361 -6.43 0.75 -5.96
CA PRO A 361 -7.45 1.72 -5.54
C PRO A 361 -6.91 3.14 -5.37
N LYS A 362 -5.57 3.31 -5.44
CA LYS A 362 -4.88 4.60 -5.38
C LYS A 362 -4.37 5.04 -6.76
N HIS A 363 -4.72 4.30 -7.82
CA HIS A 363 -4.32 4.61 -9.20
C HIS A 363 -2.79 4.66 -9.41
N LEU A 364 -2.04 3.90 -8.61
CA LEU A 364 -0.59 3.76 -8.76
C LEU A 364 -0.26 2.76 -9.86
N ASN A 365 0.99 2.77 -10.33
CA ASN A 365 1.44 1.87 -11.39
C ASN A 365 2.61 0.95 -10.95
N PRO A 366 2.34 -0.10 -10.15
CA PRO A 366 3.34 -1.07 -9.74
C PRO A 366 4.03 -1.76 -10.91
N ALA A 367 3.31 -2.01 -12.02
CA ALA A 367 3.89 -2.64 -13.20
C ALA A 367 5.01 -1.78 -13.80
N ARG A 368 4.79 -0.47 -13.95
CA ARG A 368 5.82 0.48 -14.41
C ARG A 368 7.01 0.48 -13.47
N ALA A 369 6.80 0.53 -12.15
CA ALA A 369 7.88 0.47 -11.17
C ALA A 369 8.72 -0.82 -11.31
N ILE A 370 8.07 -1.98 -11.47
CA ILE A 370 8.76 -3.26 -11.69
C ILE A 370 9.58 -3.23 -12.98
N ILE A 371 9.06 -2.65 -14.07
CA ILE A 371 9.80 -2.53 -15.34
C ILE A 371 11.03 -1.64 -15.16
N GLN A 372 10.91 -0.50 -14.49
CA GLN A 372 12.07 0.37 -14.20
C GLN A 372 13.10 -0.34 -13.32
N LEU A 373 12.64 -1.09 -12.31
CA LEU A 373 13.50 -1.87 -11.43
C LEU A 373 14.27 -2.96 -12.20
N LYS A 374 13.63 -3.64 -13.15
CA LYS A 374 14.32 -4.57 -14.07
C LYS A 374 15.38 -3.85 -14.91
N GLN A 375 15.07 -2.67 -15.45
CA GLN A 375 16.02 -1.87 -16.25
C GLN A 375 17.26 -1.44 -15.44
N LEU A 376 17.07 -1.08 -14.17
CA LEU A 376 18.17 -0.78 -13.25
C LEU A 376 19.01 -2.03 -12.96
N LEU A 377 18.35 -3.17 -12.70
CA LEU A 377 19.04 -4.42 -12.34
C LEU A 377 19.93 -4.96 -13.47
N VAL A 378 19.50 -4.84 -14.73
CA VAL A 378 20.30 -5.27 -15.90
C VAL A 378 21.25 -4.19 -16.42
N GLY A 379 21.30 -3.02 -15.80
CA GLY A 379 22.20 -1.93 -16.18
C GLY A 379 21.78 -1.11 -17.41
N LEU A 380 20.57 -1.31 -17.95
CA LEU A 380 20.01 -0.47 -19.03
C LEU A 380 19.71 0.95 -18.55
N LYS A 381 19.44 1.10 -17.24
CA LYS A 381 19.34 2.39 -16.56
C LYS A 381 20.21 2.39 -15.32
N LYS A 382 20.58 3.59 -14.86
CA LYS A 382 21.24 3.81 -13.58
C LYS A 382 20.46 4.85 -12.78
N LYS A 383 20.58 4.79 -11.45
CA LYS A 383 20.07 5.85 -10.57
C LYS A 383 20.77 7.16 -10.92
N GLY A 384 20.02 8.24 -11.06
CA GLY A 384 20.58 9.58 -11.23
C GLY A 384 21.42 10.00 -10.01
N LYS A 385 22.47 10.78 -10.23
CA LYS A 385 23.20 11.40 -9.11
C LYS A 385 22.29 12.46 -8.46
N PRO A 386 22.28 12.60 -7.12
CA PRO A 386 21.53 13.64 -6.45
C PRO A 386 21.92 15.03 -6.98
N GLN A 387 20.94 15.89 -7.23
CA GLN A 387 21.21 17.25 -7.71
C GLN A 387 21.80 18.14 -6.61
N LEU A 388 21.43 17.88 -5.34
CA LEU A 388 21.95 18.57 -4.17
C LEU A 388 22.89 17.66 -3.38
N LYS A 389 23.99 18.23 -2.89
CA LYS A 389 25.02 17.51 -2.14
C LYS A 389 24.76 17.60 -0.64
N THR A 390 24.06 16.61 -0.09
CA THR A 390 23.81 16.51 1.36
C THR A 390 25.11 16.44 2.17
N ASP A 391 26.12 15.72 1.69
CA ASP A 391 27.39 15.52 2.40
C ASP A 391 28.15 16.83 2.67
N ALA A 392 27.93 17.86 1.84
CA ALA A 392 28.53 19.17 2.02
C ALA A 392 28.05 19.88 3.29
N LEU A 393 26.87 19.54 3.83
CA LEU A 393 26.36 20.07 5.10
C LEU A 393 27.15 19.58 6.32
N PHE A 394 27.83 18.44 6.18
CA PHE A 394 28.51 17.76 7.28
C PHE A 394 30.04 17.83 7.16
N ALA A 395 30.55 18.37 6.06
CA ALA A 395 31.96 18.67 5.89
C ALA A 395 32.37 19.81 6.85
N GLY A 396 33.10 19.48 7.93
CA GLY A 396 33.60 20.45 8.91
C GLY A 396 33.12 20.25 10.35
N LYS A 397 32.25 19.26 10.62
CA LYS A 397 31.87 18.84 11.98
C LYS A 397 32.51 17.48 12.33
N ALA A 398 33.83 17.43 12.27
CA ALA A 398 34.63 16.27 12.69
C ALA A 398 34.91 16.30 14.19
#